data_AF-R7J058-F1
#
_entry.id   AF-R7J058-F1
#
_cell.length_a   1.000
_cell.length_b   1.000
_cell.length_c   1.000
_cell.angle_alpha   90.00
_cell.angle_beta   90.00
_cell.angle_gamma   90.00
#
_symmetry.space_group_name_H-M   'P 1'
#
loop_
_entity.id
_entity.type
_entity.pdbx_description
1 polymer ?
#
loop_
_entity_poly.entity_id
_entity_poly.type
_entity_poly.pdbx_seq_one_letter_code
_entity_poly.pdbx_strand_id
1 'polypeptide(L)'
;MLHLLIQHTSAALALNENADPDVRRDLAAIFDRLVPENAPFYLHTDEGPDDMPSHAKAVIVGSTLTLPISEGLLDLGIWQGIYLCEFRDHGGSRRIIATILGE
;
A
#
# COMPACT_ATOMS: atom_id res chain seq x y z
N MET A 1 14.81 11.08 9.69
CA MET A 1 14.15 10.20 8.70
C MET A 1 13.22 9.22 9.40
N LEU A 2 12.01 9.02 8.89
CA LEU A 2 11.10 7.93 9.27
C LEU A 2 11.13 6.85 8.20
N HIS A 3 11.43 5.62 8.57
CA HIS A 3 11.26 4.44 7.73
C HIS A 3 10.05 3.63 8.22
N LEU A 4 9.11 3.35 7.32
CA LEU A 4 7.94 2.52 7.56
C LEU A 4 8.06 1.22 6.76
N LEU A 5 7.81 0.09 7.41
CA LEU A 5 7.74 -1.23 6.79
C LEU A 5 6.41 -1.90 7.16
N ILE A 6 5.59 -2.26 6.17
CA ILE A 6 4.46 -3.16 6.41
C ILE A 6 4.95 -4.62 6.43
N GLN A 7 4.63 -5.36 7.49
CA GLN A 7 5.01 -6.77 7.64
C GLN A 7 3.96 -7.72 7.01
N HIS A 8 3.53 -7.41 5.79
CA HIS A 8 2.48 -8.13 5.06
C HIS A 8 2.84 -8.21 3.58
N THR A 9 2.43 -9.27 2.91
CA THR A 9 2.74 -9.53 1.50
C THR A 9 1.56 -9.30 0.56
N SER A 10 0.36 -9.10 1.09
CA SER A 10 -0.89 -8.82 0.36
C SER A 10 -1.39 -7.38 0.56
N ALA A 11 -0.59 -6.53 1.21
CA ALA A 11 -0.87 -5.11 1.43
C ALA A 11 0.44 -4.31 1.31
N ALA A 12 0.33 -3.02 1.03
CA ALA A 12 1.47 -2.16 0.71
C ALA A 12 1.34 -0.76 1.33
N LEU A 13 2.41 0.03 1.21
CA LEU A 13 2.44 1.43 1.62
C LEU A 13 2.74 2.33 0.42
N ALA A 14 2.00 3.42 0.28
CA ALA A 14 2.22 4.41 -0.77
C ALA A 14 2.20 5.83 -0.20
N LEU A 15 2.81 6.77 -0.92
CA LEU A 15 2.71 8.21 -0.65
C LEU A 15 2.02 8.87 -1.85
N ASN A 16 0.82 9.42 -1.65
CA ASN A 16 0.06 10.04 -2.73
C ASN A 16 -0.87 11.14 -2.22
N GLU A 17 -1.63 11.79 -3.09
CA GLU A 17 -2.58 12.84 -2.73
C GLU A 17 -3.65 12.36 -1.75
N ASN A 18 -3.81 12.99 -0.58
CA ASN A 18 -4.82 12.67 0.43
C ASN A 18 -5.85 13.79 0.65
N ALA A 19 -6.10 14.60 -0.38
CA ALA A 19 -7.07 15.70 -0.34
C ALA A 19 -8.40 15.30 -0.97
N ASP A 20 -8.37 14.72 -2.18
CA ASP A 20 -9.57 14.28 -2.88
C ASP A 20 -9.84 12.78 -2.65
N PRO A 21 -11.01 12.39 -2.12
CA PRO A 21 -11.39 10.98 -2.00
C PRO A 21 -11.49 10.23 -3.34
N ASP A 22 -11.71 10.93 -4.46
CA ASP A 22 -11.84 10.31 -5.78
C ASP A 22 -10.51 9.71 -6.23
N VAL A 23 -9.36 10.29 -5.86
CA VAL A 23 -8.03 9.73 -6.12
C VAL A 23 -7.91 8.30 -5.56
N ARG A 24 -8.41 8.05 -4.34
CA ARG A 24 -8.38 6.70 -3.74
C ARG A 24 -9.28 5.71 -4.48
N ARG A 25 -10.46 6.16 -4.93
CA ARG A 25 -11.40 5.32 -5.70
C ARG A 25 -10.83 4.97 -7.07
N ASP A 26 -10.26 5.95 -7.75
CA ASP A 26 -9.65 5.75 -9.07
C ASP A 26 -8.42 4.84 -8.98
N LEU A 27 -7.56 5.01 -7.97
CA LEU A 27 -6.43 4.11 -7.75
C LEU A 27 -6.87 2.66 -7.52
N ALA A 28 -7.88 2.44 -6.67
CA ALA A 28 -8.44 1.09 -6.48
C ALA A 28 -8.93 0.50 -7.81
N ALA A 29 -9.70 1.28 -8.58
CA ALA A 29 -10.23 0.85 -9.86
C ALA A 29 -9.14 0.67 -10.93
N ILE A 30 -8.02 1.37 -10.86
CA ILE A 30 -6.83 1.18 -11.71
C ILE A 30 -6.16 -0.15 -11.34
N PHE A 31 -5.94 -0.42 -10.06
CA PHE A 31 -5.33 -1.68 -9.61
C PHE A 31 -6.16 -2.90 -10.00
N ASP A 32 -7.48 -2.83 -9.89
CA ASP A 32 -8.38 -3.94 -10.29
C ASP A 32 -8.34 -4.20 -11.81
N ARG A 33 -8.09 -3.17 -12.62
CA ARG A 33 -7.91 -3.33 -14.08
C ARG A 33 -6.52 -3.85 -14.44
N LEU A 34 -5.48 -3.42 -13.73
CA LEU A 34 -4.10 -3.84 -13.98
C LEU A 34 -3.84 -5.27 -13.52
N VAL A 35 -4.43 -5.66 -12.40
CA VAL A 35 -4.26 -6.96 -11.75
C VAL A 35 -5.64 -7.52 -11.42
N PRO A 36 -6.35 -8.05 -12.43
CA PRO A 36 -7.73 -8.51 -12.29
C PRO A 36 -7.78 -9.83 -11.53
N GLU A 37 -8.76 -9.99 -10.66
CA GLU A 37 -9.06 -11.27 -10.02
C GLU A 37 -9.44 -12.35 -11.02
N ASN A 38 -9.30 -13.62 -10.62
CA ASN A 38 -9.68 -14.80 -11.40
C ASN A 38 -9.02 -14.88 -12.79
N ALA A 39 -7.89 -14.21 -13.00
CA ALA A 39 -7.15 -14.35 -14.23
C ALA A 39 -6.76 -15.84 -14.42
N PRO A 40 -6.99 -16.44 -15.60
CA PRO A 40 -6.91 -17.90 -15.78
C PRO A 40 -5.50 -18.47 -15.63
N PHE A 41 -4.49 -17.61 -15.57
CA PHE A 41 -3.09 -17.99 -15.41
C PHE A 41 -2.59 -17.90 -13.96
N TYR A 42 -3.43 -17.46 -13.01
CA TYR A 42 -3.06 -17.48 -11.60
C TYR A 42 -3.11 -18.90 -11.04
N LEU A 43 -2.03 -19.27 -10.35
CA LEU A 43 -1.88 -20.57 -9.71
C LEU A 43 -2.09 -20.49 -8.19
N HIS A 44 -1.83 -19.34 -7.59
CA HIS A 44 -1.95 -19.11 -6.14
C HIS A 44 -3.32 -18.53 -5.81
N THR A 45 -4.30 -19.39 -5.56
CA THR A 45 -5.70 -18.99 -5.34
C THR A 45 -6.30 -19.68 -4.12
N ASP A 46 -5.43 -20.18 -3.24
CA ASP A 46 -5.82 -21.03 -2.10
C ASP A 46 -6.66 -20.26 -1.09
N GLU A 47 -6.47 -18.94 -1.01
CA GLU A 47 -7.21 -18.07 -0.10
C GLU A 47 -8.31 -17.24 -0.80
N GLY A 48 -8.64 -17.55 -2.06
CA GLY A 48 -9.73 -16.94 -2.81
C GLY A 48 -9.30 -16.15 -4.06
N PRO A 49 -10.27 -15.51 -4.75
CA PRO A 49 -10.04 -14.78 -5.99
C PRO A 49 -9.03 -13.64 -5.93
N ASP A 50 -8.91 -13.00 -4.76
CA ASP A 50 -8.05 -11.85 -4.49
C ASP A 50 -6.65 -12.22 -3.98
N ASP A 51 -6.38 -13.51 -3.79
CA ASP A 51 -5.13 -14.04 -3.21
C ASP A 51 -3.89 -13.62 -4.03
N MET A 52 -3.66 -14.22 -5.21
CA MET A 52 -2.56 -13.80 -6.09
C MET A 52 -2.62 -12.32 -6.51
N PRO A 53 -3.78 -11.73 -6.87
CA PRO A 53 -3.86 -10.31 -7.20
C PRO A 53 -3.31 -9.41 -6.11
N SER A 54 -3.61 -9.68 -4.84
CA SER A 54 -3.15 -8.87 -3.72
C SER A 54 -1.62 -8.85 -3.61
N HIS A 55 -0.97 -9.99 -3.83
CA HIS A 55 0.48 -10.11 -3.84
C HIS A 55 1.10 -9.33 -5.00
N ALA A 56 0.52 -9.42 -6.20
CA ALA A 56 0.98 -8.66 -7.36
C ALA A 56 0.82 -7.15 -7.15
N LYS A 57 -0.34 -6.68 -6.67
CA LYS A 57 -0.58 -5.27 -6.34
C LYS A 57 0.39 -4.79 -5.24
N ALA A 58 0.65 -5.61 -4.22
CA ALA A 58 1.59 -5.28 -3.15
C ALA A 58 3.04 -5.13 -3.64
N VAL A 59 3.49 -5.98 -4.55
CA VAL A 59 4.83 -5.87 -5.17
C VAL A 59 4.94 -4.62 -6.04
N ILE A 60 3.90 -4.28 -6.80
CA ILE A 60 3.88 -3.08 -7.66
C ILE A 60 4.01 -1.80 -6.82
N VAL A 61 3.31 -1.73 -5.69
CA VAL A 61 3.31 -0.53 -4.83
C VAL A 61 4.54 -0.45 -3.93
N GLY A 62 4.93 -1.57 -3.31
CA GLY A 62 6.06 -1.65 -2.41
C GLY A 62 5.67 -1.68 -0.92
N SER A 63 6.49 -2.39 -0.14
CA SER A 63 6.22 -2.64 1.29
C SER A 63 6.80 -1.59 2.25
N THR A 64 7.49 -0.57 1.74
CA THR A 64 8.17 0.42 2.59
C THR A 64 8.00 1.85 2.10
N LEU A 65 8.09 2.79 3.03
CA LEU A 65 8.25 4.21 2.76
C LEU A 65 9.40 4.76 3.60
N THR A 66 10.18 5.67 3.02
CA THR A 66 11.23 6.40 3.74
C THR A 66 10.94 7.89 3.56
N LEU A 67 10.59 8.55 4.65
CA LEU A 67 10.05 9.91 4.68
C LEU A 67 10.96 10.84 5.49
N PRO A 68 11.19 12.09 5.02
CA PRO A 68 11.93 13.08 5.79
C PRO A 68 11.16 13.52 7.04
N ILE A 69 11.92 13.86 8.08
CA ILE A 69 11.42 14.52 9.28
C ILE A 69 12.21 15.83 9.40
N SER A 70 11.50 16.94 9.52
CA SER A 70 12.06 18.29 9.70
C SER A 70 11.34 18.95 10.88
N GLU A 71 12.08 19.52 11.83
CA GLU A 71 11.51 20.19 13.04
C GLU A 71 10.50 19.30 13.81
N GLY A 72 10.76 18.00 13.90
CA GLY A 72 9.91 17.02 14.59
C GLY A 72 8.62 16.64 13.85
N LEU A 73 8.41 17.12 12.62
CA LEU A 73 7.24 16.83 11.79
C LEU A 73 7.63 16.09 10.51
N LEU A 74 6.70 15.34 9.93
CA LEU A 74 6.92 14.77 8.60
C LEU A 74 6.92 15.88 7.55
N ASP A 75 7.98 15.93 6.75
CA ASP A 75 8.19 16.97 5.73
C ASP A 75 7.62 16.50 4.39
N LEU A 76 6.28 16.53 4.30
CA LEU A 76 5.52 16.09 3.14
C LEU A 76 5.03 17.29 2.32
N GLY A 77 4.83 17.09 1.01
CA GLY A 77 4.12 18.06 0.19
C GLY A 77 2.69 18.27 0.67
N ILE A 78 2.11 19.44 0.37
CA ILE A 78 0.78 19.89 0.84
C ILE A 78 -0.31 18.83 0.64
N TRP A 79 -0.25 18.08 -0.46
CA TRP A 79 -1.25 17.08 -0.80
C TRP A 79 -0.87 15.66 -0.37
N GLN A 80 0.38 15.40 0.00
CA GLN A 80 0.86 14.04 0.25
C GLN A 80 0.33 13.49 1.58
N GLY A 81 -0.18 12.26 1.52
CA GLY A 81 -0.53 11.45 2.68
C GLY A 81 -0.05 10.01 2.51
N ILE A 82 0.18 9.35 3.65
CA ILE A 82 0.61 7.95 3.72
C ILE A 82 -0.62 7.07 3.57
N TYR A 83 -0.58 6.16 2.61
CA TYR A 83 -1.65 5.20 2.36
C TYR A 83 -1.27 3.82 2.88
N LEU A 84 -2.23 3.17 3.53
CA LEU A 84 -2.25 1.72 3.66
C LEU A 84 -3.08 1.17 2.49
N CYS A 85 -2.41 0.54 1.54
CA CYS A 85 -3.06 -0.10 0.41
C CYS A 85 -3.43 -1.53 0.79
N GLU A 86 -4.67 -1.74 1.22
CA GLU A 86 -5.25 -3.06 1.43
C GLU A 86 -5.77 -3.62 0.10
N PHE A 87 -5.30 -4.81 -0.29
CA PHE A 87 -5.68 -5.45 -1.55
C PHE A 87 -6.45 -6.74 -1.37
N ARG A 88 -6.71 -7.16 -0.12
CA ARG A 88 -7.63 -8.24 0.20
C ARG A 88 -8.96 -7.67 0.66
N ASP A 89 -10.06 -8.25 0.20
CA ASP A 89 -11.40 -7.91 0.67
C ASP A 89 -11.55 -8.18 2.18
N HIS A 90 -10.81 -9.18 2.66
CA HIS A 90 -10.80 -9.63 4.06
C HIS A 90 -9.37 -9.78 4.61
N GLY A 91 -8.56 -8.72 4.51
CA GLY A 91 -7.14 -8.73 4.89
C GLY A 91 -6.80 -8.77 6.39
N GLY A 92 -7.77 -8.47 7.26
CA GLY A 92 -7.59 -8.46 8.72
C GLY A 92 -6.62 -7.37 9.22
N SER A 93 -6.08 -7.57 10.42
CA SER A 93 -5.21 -6.58 11.06
C SER A 93 -3.84 -6.49 10.40
N ARG A 94 -3.41 -5.27 10.06
CA ARG A 94 -2.08 -4.99 9.50
C ARG A 94 -1.11 -4.48 10.57
N ARG A 95 0.18 -4.75 10.36
CA ARG A 95 1.29 -4.36 11.23
C ARG A 95 2.30 -3.57 10.42
N ILE A 96 2.60 -2.37 10.90
CA ILE A 96 3.61 -1.48 10.32
C ILE A 96 4.66 -1.24 11.40
N ILE A 97 5.93 -1.42 11.05
CA ILE A 97 7.07 -1.05 11.87
C ILE A 97 7.48 0.36 11.48
N ALA A 98 7.64 1.22 12.49
CA ALA A 98 8.15 2.57 12.34
C ALA A 98 9.52 2.67 12.98
N THR A 99 10.53 3.00 12.17
CA THR A 99 11.91 3.19 12.61
C THR A 99 12.30 4.63 12.34
N ILE A 100 12.68 5.37 13.38
CA ILE A 100 13.21 6.73 13.25
C ILE A 100 14.73 6.66 13.26
N LEU A 101 15.36 7.28 12.26
CA LEU A 101 16.81 7.39 12.11
C LEU A 101 17.16 8.88 11.95
N GLY A 102 18.00 9.39 12.84
CA GLY A 102 18.40 10.79 12.88
C GLY A 102 19.00 11.15 14.24
N GLU A 103 19.53 12.36 14.35
CA GLU A 103 19.93 13.01 15.60
C GLU A 103 18.83 13.94 16.10
#